data_AF-A0A8X6FXH4-F1
#
_entry.id   AF-A0A8X6FXH4-F1
#
_cell.length_a   1.000
_cell.length_b   1.000
_cell.length_c   1.000
_cell.angle_alpha   90.00
_cell.angle_beta   90.00
_cell.angle_gamma   90.00
#
_symmetry.space_group_name_H-M   'P 1'
#
loop_
_entity.id
_entity.type
_entity.pdbx_description
1 polymer ?
#
loop_
_entity_poly.entity_id
_entity_poly.type
_entity_poly.pdbx_seq_one_letter_code
_entity_poly.pdbx_strand_id
1 'polypeptide(L)' 'VFGTEIEFYTDHNPLPYFTKSAPQSARLQRWAFALQKFNVTIKHCPGVKMPHADALSRLV' A
#
# COMPACT_ATOMS: atom_id res chain seq x y z
N VAL A 1 17.27 -9.81 -4.06
CA VAL A 1 17.77 -8.83 -5.05
C VAL A 1 17.15 -7.49 -4.70
N PHE A 2 17.95 -6.44 -4.53
CA PHE A 2 17.43 -5.09 -4.27
C PHE A 2 16.95 -4.46 -5.58
N GLY A 3 15.87 -3.67 -5.54
CA GLY A 3 15.30 -2.99 -6.71
C GLY A 3 14.30 -3.82 -7.53
N THR A 4 14.05 -5.08 -7.14
CA THR A 4 13.00 -5.90 -7.76
C THR A 4 11.62 -5.29 -7.51
N GLU A 5 10.73 -5.41 -8.49
CA GLU A 5 9.35 -4.96 -8.35
C GLU A 5 8.64 -5.74 -7.25
N ILE A 6 7.92 -5.02 -6.40
CA ILE A 6 7.13 -5.57 -5.30
C ILE A 6 5.67 -5.28 -5.59
N GLU A 7 4.85 -6.32 -5.64
CA GLU A 7 3.40 -6.17 -5.70
C GLU A 7 2.84 -6.00 -4.28
N PHE A 8 2.22 -4.85 -4.02
CA PHE A 8 1.64 -4.55 -2.71
C PHE A 8 0.11 -4.54 -2.81
N TYR A 9 -0.52 -5.48 -2.11
CA TYR A 9 -1.97 -5.62 -2.07
C TYR A 9 -2.57 -4.97 -0.82
N THR A 10 -3.66 -4.25 -0.99
CA THR A 10 -4.37 -3.57 0.09
C THR A 10 -5.88 -3.58 -0.15
N ASP A 11 -6.66 -3.65 0.93
CA ASP A 11 -8.11 -3.46 0.91
C ASP A 11 -8.50 -1.98 0.98
N HIS A 12 -7.53 -1.08 1.10
CA HIS A 12 -7.75 0.36 1.10
C HIS A 12 -7.76 0.91 -0.33
N ASN A 13 -8.95 0.95 -0.94
CA ASN A 13 -9.16 1.41 -2.33
C ASN A 13 -8.61 2.81 -2.68
N PRO A 14 -8.49 3.78 -1.76
CA PRO A 14 -7.83 5.06 -2.07
C PRO A 14 -6.30 4.96 -2.27
N LEU A 15 -5.65 3.94 -1.68
CA LEU A 15 -4.20 3.84 -1.65
C LEU A 15 -3.53 3.57 -3.01
N PRO A 16 -4.12 2.80 -3.94
CA PRO A 16 -3.58 2.71 -5.31
C PRO A 16 -3.52 4.05 -6.07
N TYR A 17 -4.35 5.03 -5.69
CA TYR A 17 -4.37 6.35 -6.32
C TYR A 17 -3.45 7.35 -5.64
N PHE A 18 -2.96 7.02 -4.46
CA PHE A 18 -2.04 7.82 -3.66
C PHE A 18 -0.72 8.12 -4.37
N THR A 19 -0.28 7.24 -5.27
CA THR A 19 0.94 7.44 -6.07
C THR A 19 0.72 8.28 -7.33
N LYS A 20 -0.54 8.54 -7.71
CA LYS A 20 -0.89 9.24 -8.96
C LYS A 20 -0.95 10.76 -8.82
N SER A 21 -1.12 11.29 -7.61
CA SER A 21 -1.15 12.73 -7.34
C SER A 21 -0.48 13.07 -6.01
N ALA A 22 0.10 14.26 -5.90
CA ALA A 22 0.73 14.71 -4.67
C ALA A 22 -0.31 14.82 -3.54
N PRO A 23 -0.16 14.06 -2.43
CA PRO A 23 -1.14 14.11 -1.36
C PRO A 23 -1.12 15.49 -0.68
N GLN A 24 -2.30 16.03 -0.35
CA GLN A 24 -2.39 17.31 0.38
C GLN A 24 -2.07 17.17 1.88
N SER A 25 -2.18 15.97 2.44
CA SER A 25 -1.88 15.72 3.85
C SER A 25 -0.38 15.46 4.06
N ALA A 26 0.23 16.14 5.04
CA ALA A 26 1.62 15.92 5.44
C ALA A 26 1.89 14.45 5.85
N ARG A 27 0.90 13.77 6.45
CA ARG A 27 1.02 12.34 6.77
C ARG A 27 1.18 11.51 5.52
N LEU A 28 0.34 11.78 4.52
CA LEU A 28 0.35 11.07 3.25
C LEU A 28 1.65 11.38 2.47
N GLN A 29 2.12 12.62 2.43
CA GLN A 29 3.41 12.94 1.80
C GLN A 29 4.58 12.16 2.40
N ARG A 30 4.66 12.04 3.73
CA ARG A 30 5.72 11.25 4.39
C ARG A 30 5.72 9.78 3.94
N TRP A 31 4.54 9.18 3.84
CA TRP A 31 4.41 7.81 3.32
C TRP A 31 4.77 7.70 1.84
N ALA A 32 4.42 8.70 1.02
CA ALA A 32 4.81 8.73 -0.39
C ALA A 32 6.33 8.76 -0.56
N PHE A 33 7.02 9.63 0.19
CA PHE A 33 8.48 9.67 0.17
C PHE A 33 9.13 8.38 0.67
N ALA A 34 8.53 7.71 1.67
CA ALA A 34 9.03 6.43 2.14
C ALA A 34 8.87 5.33 1.08
N LEU A 35 7.72 5.28 0.41
CA LEU A 35 7.41 4.27 -0.62
C LEU A 35 8.21 4.48 -1.90
N GLN A 36 8.56 5.72 -2.27
CA GLN A 36 9.41 6.02 -3.43
C GLN A 36 10.79 5.37 -3.39
N LYS A 37 11.26 4.94 -2.21
CA LYS A 37 12.55 4.23 -2.07
C LYS A 37 12.49 2.79 -2.61
N PHE A 38 11.30 2.29 -2.90
CA PHE A 38 11.05 0.91 -3.32
C PHE A 38 10.35 0.91 -4.69
N ASN A 39 10.62 -0.12 -5.49
CA ASN A 39 9.92 -0.33 -6.77
C ASN A 39 8.57 -1.05 -6.50
N VAL A 40 7.58 -0.32 -5.98
CA VAL A 40 6.32 -0.92 -5.50
C VAL A 40 5.15 -0.58 -6.42
N THR A 41 4.41 -1.62 -6.80
CA THR A 41 3.13 -1.51 -7.52
C THR A 41 1.98 -1.81 -6.57
N ILE A 42 1.19 -0.78 -6.22
CA ILE A 42 0.07 -0.90 -5.27
C ILE A 42 -1.21 -1.30 -6.02
N LYS A 43 -1.84 -2.40 -5.59
CA LYS A 43 -3.07 -2.95 -6.15
C LYS A 43 -4.13 -3.08 -5.07
N HIS A 44 -5.37 -2.69 -5.40
CA HIS A 44 -6.50 -2.92 -4.51
C HIS A 44 -7.00 -4.37 -4.63
N CYS A 45 -7.26 -5.01 -3.49
CA CYS A 45 -7.90 -6.30 -3.38
C CYS A 45 -8.94 -6.26 -2.23
N PRO A 46 -10.20 -6.64 -2.46
CA PRO A 46 -11.20 -6.67 -1.39
C PRO A 46 -10.72 -7.51 -0.18
N GLY A 47 -10.91 -7.01 1.04
CA GLY A 47 -10.44 -7.68 2.27
C GLY A 47 -10.94 -9.12 2.42
N VAL A 48 -12.14 -9.42 1.91
CA VAL A 48 -12.71 -10.79 1.86
C VAL A 48 -11.81 -11.79 1.10
N LYS A 49 -11.00 -11.31 0.15
CA LYS A 49 -10.03 -12.12 -0.61
C LYS A 49 -8.66 -12.21 0.07
N MET A 50 -8.45 -11.53 1.20
CA MET A 50 -7.22 -11.54 1.97
C MET A 50 -7.45 -12.00 3.43
N PRO A 51 -8.09 -13.18 3.65
CA PRO A 51 -8.44 -13.63 5.00
C PRO A 51 -7.22 -13.87 5.89
N HIS A 52 -6.05 -14.18 5.30
CA HIS A 52 -4.79 -14.32 6.01
C HIS A 52 -4.32 -12.99 6.62
N ALA A 53 -4.42 -11.89 5.87
CA ALA A 53 -4.05 -10.56 6.34
C ALA A 53 -5.06 -10.07 7.38
N ASP A 54 -6.36 -10.27 7.14
CA ASP A 54 -7.43 -9.91 8.07
C ASP A 54 -7.28 -10.66 9.41
N ALA A 55 -7.08 -11.99 9.38
CA ALA A 55 -6.86 -12.79 10.57
C ALA A 55 -5.66 -12.29 11.39
N LEU A 56 -4.51 -12.08 10.75
CA LEU A 56 -3.32 -11.58 11.44
C LEU A 56 -3.53 -10.18 12.03
N SER A 57 -4.24 -9.30 11.34
CA SER A 57 -4.52 -7.94 11.83
C SER A 57 -5.43 -7.90 13.06
N ARG A 58 -6.22 -8.95 13.27
CA ARG A 58 -7.18 -9.10 14.39
C ARG A 58 -6.64 -9.90 15.57
N LEU A 59 -5.44 -10.47 15.48
CA LEU A 59 -4.79 -11.22 16.58
C LEU A 59 -4.18 -10.30 17.66
N VAL A 60 -4.56 -9.02 17.68
CA VAL A 60 -4.13 -8.02 18.66
C VAL A 60 -5.06 -8.02 19.87
#